data_AF-A0A523SPC1-F1
#
_entry.id   AF-A0A523SPC1-F1
#
_cell.length_a   1.000
_cell.length_b   1.000
_cell.length_c   1.000
_cell.angle_alpha   90.00
_cell.angle_beta   90.00
_cell.angle_gamma   90.00
#
_symmetry.space_group_name_H-M   'P 1'
#
loop_
_entity.id
_entity.type
_entity.pdbx_description
1 polymer ?
#
loop_
_entity_poly.entity_id
_entity_poly.type
_entity_poly.pdbx_seq_one_letter_code
_entity_poly.pdbx_strand_id
1 'polypeptide(L)'
;MGVNLRDLVPKTTIDLKNLSGKSIAIDAYNALYQFLAIIRQPDGTPLKDSTGKVTSHLSGLFYRTANLVQMGIKPVYVFDGTPPALKEVEIKRRARIKEEALVHYERALKEGKIEEARTYAQATSRLKDYMTADSKRLLTQMGVPWIQAPSEGEAQAAYLAKKGDTDYCASQDYDSLLFGAPRLIRNVTISGRRKLPRKNVYIEVTPQIVELGQVLKQLNITHKQLIDVGILMGTDFNPDGIKGVGPKTAVKLIQQHGTLEKAASTLKQAEFPVEPKRIREIFQHPKVTDNYHLTWKEPNVEGVVNFLCRERDFSEDRVRKALKKMIEGSKKAKGKVTLEKFFG
;
A
#
# COMPACT_ATOMS: atom_id res chain seq x y z
N MET A 1 5.48 4.34 -4.31
CA MET A 1 5.28 4.07 -5.75
C MET A 1 4.18 5.08 -6.18
N GLY A 2 3.77 5.20 -7.43
CA GLY A 2 2.61 6.05 -7.78
C GLY A 2 2.77 7.58 -7.69
N VAL A 3 1.65 8.29 -7.80
CA VAL A 3 1.58 9.76 -7.93
C VAL A 3 1.85 10.46 -6.61
N ASN A 4 2.80 11.41 -6.61
CA ASN A 4 3.18 12.13 -5.39
C ASN A 4 2.31 13.37 -5.12
N LEU A 5 1.11 13.16 -4.57
CA LEU A 5 0.21 14.24 -4.14
C LEU A 5 0.47 14.76 -2.71
N ARG A 6 1.61 14.43 -2.11
CA ARG A 6 1.84 14.63 -0.67
C ARG A 6 1.63 16.06 -0.20
N ASP A 7 2.05 17.05 -0.97
CA ASP A 7 1.98 18.46 -0.55
C ASP A 7 0.68 19.15 -0.97
N LEU A 8 -0.20 18.45 -1.69
CA LEU A 8 -1.47 18.98 -2.20
C LEU A 8 -2.67 18.53 -1.39
N VAL A 9 -2.58 17.36 -0.74
CA VAL A 9 -3.74 16.73 -0.10
C VAL A 9 -3.83 17.09 1.39
N PRO A 10 -4.98 17.61 1.87
CA PRO A 10 -5.23 17.74 3.30
C PRO A 10 -5.19 16.36 3.96
N LYS A 11 -4.62 16.30 5.16
CA LYS A 11 -4.49 15.06 5.91
C LYS A 11 -4.90 15.27 7.35
N THR A 12 -5.68 14.33 7.87
CA THR A 12 -6.07 14.29 9.27
C THR A 12 -5.33 13.15 9.95
N THR A 13 -4.51 13.49 10.95
CA THR A 13 -3.83 12.49 11.78
C THR A 13 -4.83 11.81 12.71
N ILE A 14 -4.75 10.49 12.81
CA ILE A 14 -5.64 9.71 13.68
C ILE A 14 -4.88 8.61 14.43
N ASP A 15 -5.43 8.14 15.55
CA ASP A 15 -5.00 6.91 16.21
C ASP A 15 -5.71 5.71 15.56
N LEU A 16 -4.99 4.61 15.31
CA LEU A 16 -5.58 3.36 14.81
C LEU A 16 -6.67 2.83 15.74
N LYS A 17 -6.58 3.05 17.05
CA LYS A 17 -7.61 2.61 18.00
C LYS A 17 -8.99 3.21 17.70
N ASN A 18 -9.04 4.39 17.09
CA ASN A 18 -10.28 5.06 16.71
C ASN A 18 -10.97 4.40 15.49
N LEU A 19 -10.31 3.43 14.85
CA LEU A 19 -10.85 2.67 13.72
C LEU A 19 -11.42 1.31 14.15
N SER A 20 -11.62 1.09 15.45
CA SER A 20 -12.28 -0.13 15.93
C SER A 20 -13.65 -0.30 15.27
N GLY A 21 -13.94 -1.50 14.78
CA GLY A 21 -15.16 -1.81 14.02
C GLY A 21 -15.10 -1.46 12.53
N LYS A 22 -14.14 -0.62 12.11
CA LYS A 22 -13.98 -0.19 10.71
C LYS A 22 -13.28 -1.23 9.85
N SER A 23 -13.69 -1.28 8.60
CA SER A 23 -13.15 -2.15 7.56
C SER A 23 -12.20 -1.39 6.64
N ILE A 24 -11.08 -2.02 6.29
CA ILE A 24 -10.01 -1.37 5.52
C ILE A 24 -9.55 -2.29 4.39
N ALA A 25 -9.75 -1.86 3.14
CA ALA A 25 -9.17 -2.50 1.95
C ALA A 25 -7.72 -2.06 1.78
N ILE A 26 -6.78 -2.97 2.03
CA ILE A 26 -5.33 -2.73 1.99
C ILE A 26 -4.80 -3.22 0.65
N ASP A 27 -4.09 -2.36 -0.09
CA ASP A 27 -3.27 -2.81 -1.22
C ASP A 27 -2.17 -3.76 -0.69
N ALA A 28 -2.27 -5.02 -1.09
CA ALA A 28 -1.35 -6.05 -0.66
C ALA A 28 0.06 -5.84 -1.21
N TYR A 29 0.20 -5.45 -2.48
CA TYR A 29 1.53 -5.26 -3.07
C TYR A 29 2.23 -4.08 -2.41
N ASN A 30 1.53 -2.94 -2.24
CA ASN A 30 2.07 -1.80 -1.48
C ASN A 30 2.50 -2.23 -0.07
N ALA A 31 1.64 -2.94 0.67
CA ALA A 31 1.95 -3.44 2.01
C ALA A 31 3.18 -4.36 2.05
N LEU A 32 3.26 -5.34 1.15
CA LEU A 32 4.37 -6.30 1.10
C LEU A 32 5.70 -5.62 0.76
N TYR A 33 5.70 -4.65 -0.16
CA TYR A 33 6.88 -3.83 -0.43
C TYR A 33 7.33 -3.01 0.78
N GLN A 34 6.39 -2.42 1.53
CA GLN A 34 6.71 -1.73 2.78
C GLN A 34 7.34 -2.69 3.81
N PHE A 35 6.81 -3.91 3.95
CA PHE A 35 7.36 -4.91 4.86
C PHE A 35 8.77 -5.34 4.45
N LEU A 36 9.02 -5.59 3.17
CA LEU A 36 10.36 -5.93 2.65
C LEU A 36 11.38 -4.80 2.85
N ALA A 37 10.94 -3.53 2.72
CA ALA A 37 11.80 -2.38 2.89
C ALA A 37 12.15 -2.14 4.38
N ILE A 38 11.17 -2.30 5.28
CA ILE A 38 11.30 -1.87 6.68
C ILE A 38 11.75 -3.00 7.61
N ILE A 39 11.28 -4.23 7.39
CA ILE A 39 11.52 -5.37 8.29
C ILE A 39 12.81 -6.06 7.87
N ARG A 40 13.90 -5.68 8.51
CA ARG A 40 15.26 -6.12 8.19
C ARG A 40 16.04 -6.44 9.46
N GLN A 41 17.09 -7.22 9.29
CA GLN A 41 18.08 -7.47 10.33
C GLN A 41 18.86 -6.18 10.65
N PRO A 42 19.59 -6.13 11.78
CA PRO A 42 20.36 -4.95 12.18
C PRO A 42 21.36 -4.47 11.12
N ASP A 43 21.95 -5.40 10.37
CA ASP A 43 22.88 -5.18 9.25
C ASP A 43 22.20 -4.68 7.96
N GLY A 44 20.86 -4.61 7.95
CA GLY A 44 20.07 -4.18 6.79
C GLY A 44 19.71 -5.30 5.81
N THR A 45 20.14 -6.55 6.04
CA THR A 45 19.70 -7.68 5.22
C THR A 45 18.23 -8.04 5.52
N PRO A 46 17.48 -8.60 4.55
CA PRO A 46 16.12 -9.07 4.82
C PRO A 46 16.12 -10.24 5.81
N LEU A 47 15.00 -10.41 6.53
CA LEU A 47 14.78 -11.64 7.31
C LEU A 47 14.70 -12.83 6.35
N LYS A 48 15.31 -13.95 6.74
CA LYS A 48 15.30 -15.19 5.97
C LYS A 48 15.04 -16.39 6.88
N ASP A 49 14.52 -17.46 6.30
CA ASP A 49 14.50 -18.80 6.92
C ASP A 49 15.83 -19.54 6.69
N SER A 50 15.96 -20.74 7.27
CA SER A 50 17.12 -21.63 7.13
C SER A 50 17.41 -22.05 5.69
N THR A 51 16.41 -22.03 4.81
CA THR A 51 16.56 -22.31 3.37
C THR A 51 17.03 -21.08 2.57
N GLY A 52 17.15 -19.92 3.23
CA GLY A 52 17.55 -18.66 2.61
C GLY A 52 16.41 -17.91 1.92
N LYS A 53 15.14 -18.37 2.02
CA LYS A 53 13.99 -17.63 1.49
C LYS A 53 13.70 -16.43 2.38
N VAL A 54 13.31 -15.32 1.76
CA VAL A 54 13.05 -14.07 2.48
C VAL A 54 11.68 -14.11 3.14
N THR A 55 11.62 -13.86 4.45
CA THR A 55 10.40 -13.97 5.29
C THR A 55 9.93 -12.62 5.84
N SER A 56 10.61 -11.51 5.53
CA SER A 56 10.22 -10.15 5.97
C SER A 56 8.76 -9.82 5.64
N HIS A 57 8.29 -10.23 4.47
CA HIS A 57 6.93 -10.01 4.01
C HIS A 57 5.89 -10.75 4.89
N LEU A 58 6.16 -12.02 5.26
CA LEU A 58 5.32 -12.80 6.19
C LEU A 58 5.33 -12.24 7.59
N SER A 59 6.49 -11.80 8.08
CA SER A 59 6.62 -11.19 9.41
C SER A 59 5.77 -9.92 9.50
N GLY A 60 5.90 -9.03 8.51
CA GLY A 60 5.09 -7.83 8.44
C GLY A 60 3.61 -8.13 8.32
N LEU A 61 3.24 -9.01 7.40
CA LEU A 61 1.85 -9.39 7.16
C LEU A 61 1.20 -9.99 8.42
N PHE A 62 1.86 -10.95 9.07
CA PHE A 62 1.35 -11.61 10.26
C PHE A 62 1.19 -10.62 11.43
N TYR A 63 2.27 -10.00 11.88
CA TYR A 63 2.24 -9.18 13.10
C TYR A 63 1.42 -7.91 12.91
N ARG A 64 1.47 -7.28 11.72
CA ARG A 64 0.65 -6.09 11.47
C ARG A 64 -0.83 -6.43 11.43
N THR A 65 -1.21 -7.49 10.71
CA THR A 65 -2.61 -7.91 10.61
C THR A 65 -3.15 -8.34 11.97
N ALA A 66 -2.38 -9.10 12.74
CA ALA A 66 -2.75 -9.50 14.10
C ALA A 66 -3.01 -8.29 15.01
N ASN A 67 -2.16 -7.25 14.92
CA ASN A 67 -2.35 -6.01 15.69
C ASN A 67 -3.59 -5.23 15.24
N LEU A 68 -3.86 -5.12 13.93
CA LEU A 68 -5.06 -4.44 13.42
C LEU A 68 -6.33 -5.16 13.91
N VAL A 69 -6.38 -6.48 13.77
CA VAL A 69 -7.51 -7.30 14.23
C VAL A 69 -7.65 -7.25 15.76
N GLN A 70 -6.54 -7.22 16.50
CA GLN A 70 -6.57 -7.03 17.95
C GLN A 70 -7.24 -5.69 18.34
N MET A 71 -7.07 -4.63 17.53
CA MET A 71 -7.71 -3.32 17.73
C MET A 71 -9.18 -3.29 17.29
N GLY A 72 -9.72 -4.41 16.77
CA GLY A 72 -11.07 -4.51 16.23
C GLY A 72 -11.22 -3.96 14.81
N ILE A 73 -10.12 -3.66 14.12
CA ILE A 73 -10.13 -3.28 12.70
C ILE A 73 -10.34 -4.55 11.87
N LYS A 74 -11.07 -4.43 10.77
CA LYS A 74 -11.38 -5.51 9.83
C LYS A 74 -10.59 -5.34 8.52
N PRO A 75 -9.33 -5.80 8.44
CA PRO A 75 -8.53 -5.65 7.23
C PRO A 75 -8.98 -6.64 6.14
N VAL A 76 -9.03 -6.21 4.89
CA VAL A 76 -9.09 -7.07 3.70
C VAL A 76 -7.92 -6.71 2.80
N TYR A 77 -7.21 -7.72 2.29
CA TYR A 77 -6.06 -7.50 1.41
C TYR A 77 -6.45 -7.65 -0.05
N VAL A 78 -6.05 -6.72 -0.91
CA VAL A 78 -6.36 -6.75 -2.33
C VAL A 78 -5.06 -6.94 -3.12
N PHE A 79 -4.96 -8.05 -3.84
CA PHE A 79 -3.79 -8.41 -4.64
C PHE A 79 -3.99 -8.02 -6.10
N ASP A 80 -2.93 -7.50 -6.73
CA ASP A 80 -2.89 -7.21 -8.17
C ASP A 80 -3.16 -8.48 -8.99
N GLY A 81 -3.89 -8.32 -10.09
CA GLY A 81 -4.05 -9.27 -11.18
C GLY A 81 -3.10 -8.95 -12.33
N THR A 82 -3.60 -9.10 -13.56
CA THR A 82 -2.80 -8.80 -14.75
C THR A 82 -2.66 -7.28 -14.93
N PRO A 83 -1.43 -6.74 -14.93
CA PRO A 83 -1.23 -5.32 -15.12
C PRO A 83 -1.64 -4.89 -16.54
N PRO A 84 -2.11 -3.65 -16.75
CA PRO A 84 -2.32 -3.11 -18.09
C PRO A 84 -1.00 -3.02 -18.86
N ALA A 85 -1.03 -3.16 -20.20
CA ALA A 85 0.17 -3.10 -21.04
C ALA A 85 0.99 -1.80 -20.83
N LEU A 86 0.31 -0.68 -20.57
CA LEU A 86 0.96 0.61 -20.30
C LEU A 86 1.83 0.62 -19.04
N LYS A 87 1.55 -0.26 -18.06
CA LYS A 87 2.31 -0.36 -16.81
C LYS A 87 3.61 -1.16 -16.98
N GLU A 88 3.79 -1.90 -18.08
CA GLU A 88 5.00 -2.66 -18.33
C GLU A 88 6.27 -1.80 -18.34
N VAL A 89 6.17 -0.57 -18.87
CA VAL A 89 7.28 0.38 -18.92
C VAL A 89 7.77 0.71 -17.52
N GLU A 90 6.85 1.08 -16.62
CA GLU A 90 7.18 1.39 -15.22
C GLU A 90 7.68 0.15 -14.46
N ILE A 91 7.13 -1.04 -14.73
CA ILE A 91 7.64 -2.29 -14.16
C ILE A 91 9.11 -2.54 -14.56
N LYS A 92 9.44 -2.38 -15.84
CA LYS A 92 10.82 -2.52 -16.35
C LYS A 92 11.74 -1.44 -15.76
N ARG A 93 11.28 -0.20 -15.68
CA ARG A 93 12.02 0.91 -15.04
C ARG A 93 12.34 0.59 -13.58
N ARG A 94 11.36 0.13 -12.80
CA ARG A 94 11.53 -0.30 -11.41
C ARG A 94 12.50 -1.47 -11.29
N ALA A 95 12.48 -2.41 -12.23
CA ALA A 95 13.43 -3.52 -12.24
C ALA A 95 14.88 -3.02 -12.38
N ARG A 96 15.14 -2.10 -13.32
CA ARG A 96 16.46 -1.48 -13.54
C ARG A 96 16.96 -0.70 -12.33
N ILE A 97 16.11 0.16 -11.74
CA ILE A 97 16.48 0.91 -10.52
C ILE A 97 16.92 -0.02 -9.39
N LYS A 98 16.26 -1.19 -9.26
CA LYS A 98 16.62 -2.19 -8.26
C LYS A 98 17.95 -2.90 -8.57
N GLU A 99 18.31 -3.05 -9.84
CA GLU A 99 19.60 -3.63 -10.26
C GLU A 99 20.74 -2.69 -9.96
N GLU A 100 20.58 -1.41 -10.31
CA GLU A 100 21.54 -0.36 -9.98
C GLU A 100 21.74 -0.26 -8.46
N ALA A 101 20.64 -0.25 -7.69
CA ALA A 101 20.71 -0.26 -6.23
C ALA A 101 21.43 -1.50 -5.67
N LEU A 102 21.33 -2.66 -6.32
CA LEU A 102 22.02 -3.88 -5.91
C LEU A 102 23.53 -3.77 -6.13
N VAL A 103 23.96 -3.24 -7.28
CA VAL A 103 25.37 -2.98 -7.57
C VAL A 103 25.97 -2.01 -6.55
N HIS A 104 25.25 -0.92 -6.25
CA HIS A 104 25.69 0.05 -5.24
C HIS A 104 25.74 -0.55 -3.83
N TYR A 105 24.79 -1.42 -3.49
CA TYR A 105 24.78 -2.15 -2.22
C TYR A 105 26.01 -3.05 -2.05
N GLU A 106 26.31 -3.88 -3.05
CA GLU A 106 27.46 -4.79 -3.01
C GLU A 106 28.79 -4.03 -2.93
N ARG A 107 28.90 -2.92 -3.66
CA ARG A 107 30.07 -2.05 -3.58
C ARG A 107 30.23 -1.44 -2.19
N ALA A 108 29.15 -0.88 -1.62
CA ALA A 108 29.19 -0.29 -0.29
C ALA A 108 29.55 -1.31 0.80
N LEU A 109 29.11 -2.57 0.67
CA LEU A 109 29.53 -3.66 1.55
C LEU A 109 31.02 -3.97 1.43
N LYS A 110 31.55 -4.09 0.21
CA LYS A 110 32.98 -4.36 -0.04
C LYS A 110 33.87 -3.23 0.49
N GLU A 111 33.40 -1.99 0.42
CA GLU A 111 34.09 -0.81 0.93
C GLU A 111 33.90 -0.59 2.45
N GLY A 112 33.19 -1.48 3.16
CA GLY A 112 32.95 -1.36 4.60
C GLY A 112 31.99 -0.22 4.99
N LYS A 113 31.30 0.40 4.02
CA LYS A 113 30.37 1.51 4.22
C LYS A 113 28.99 0.99 4.61
N ILE A 114 28.89 0.44 5.82
CA ILE A 114 27.69 -0.23 6.35
C ILE A 114 26.42 0.64 6.24
N GLU A 115 26.52 1.94 6.51
CA GLU A 115 25.37 2.86 6.45
C GLU A 115 24.86 3.14 5.02
N GLU A 116 25.79 3.22 4.06
CA GLU A 116 25.45 3.39 2.65
C GLU A 116 24.84 2.09 2.11
N ALA A 117 25.44 0.94 2.45
CA ALA A 117 24.91 -0.38 2.15
C ALA A 117 23.48 -0.53 2.69
N ARG A 118 23.21 -0.14 3.94
CA ARG A 118 21.87 -0.20 4.53
C ARG A 118 20.83 0.64 3.77
N THR A 119 21.24 1.76 3.20
CA THR A 119 20.37 2.63 2.41
C THR A 119 19.98 1.95 1.10
N TYR A 120 20.97 1.49 0.33
CA TYR A 120 20.72 0.79 -0.94
C TYR A 120 19.99 -0.53 -0.73
N ALA A 121 20.27 -1.24 0.37
CA ALA A 121 19.59 -2.48 0.71
C ALA A 121 18.07 -2.32 0.74
N GLN A 122 17.53 -1.21 1.27
CA GLN A 122 16.08 -0.97 1.29
C GLN A 122 15.50 -0.90 -0.13
N ALA A 123 16.23 -0.30 -1.06
CA ALA A 123 15.84 -0.14 -2.46
C ALA A 123 15.96 -1.42 -3.29
N THR A 124 16.71 -2.45 -2.85
CA THR A 124 16.85 -3.72 -3.60
C THR A 124 15.65 -4.68 -3.45
N SER A 125 14.64 -4.33 -2.65
CA SER A 125 13.51 -5.19 -2.34
C SER A 125 12.73 -5.63 -3.59
N ARG A 126 12.73 -6.94 -3.89
CA ARG A 126 11.95 -7.55 -4.97
C ARG A 126 10.91 -8.51 -4.40
N LEU A 127 9.67 -8.35 -4.83
CA LEU A 127 8.62 -9.33 -4.55
C LEU A 127 8.81 -10.50 -5.52
N LYS A 128 8.89 -11.72 -4.99
CA LYS A 128 9.00 -12.96 -5.78
C LYS A 128 7.66 -13.69 -5.76
N ASP A 129 7.36 -14.50 -6.77
CA ASP A 129 6.05 -15.16 -6.91
C ASP A 129 5.65 -15.99 -5.68
N TYR A 130 6.62 -16.72 -5.09
CA TYR A 130 6.36 -17.47 -3.86
C TYR A 130 5.90 -16.58 -2.70
N MET A 131 6.34 -15.31 -2.64
CA MET A 131 5.95 -14.39 -1.57
C MET A 131 4.47 -14.03 -1.65
N THR A 132 3.95 -13.86 -2.87
CA THR A 132 2.52 -13.61 -3.08
C THR A 132 1.69 -14.83 -2.68
N ALA A 133 2.12 -16.03 -3.10
CA ALA A 133 1.45 -17.27 -2.72
C ALA A 133 1.49 -17.52 -1.20
N ASP A 134 2.67 -17.37 -0.58
CA ASP A 134 2.88 -17.50 0.86
C ASP A 134 2.03 -16.47 1.64
N SER A 135 1.92 -15.23 1.15
CA SER A 135 1.08 -14.19 1.75
C SER A 135 -0.41 -14.54 1.72
N LYS A 136 -0.92 -15.01 0.58
CA LYS A 136 -2.31 -15.45 0.45
C LYS A 136 -2.60 -16.64 1.36
N ARG A 137 -1.69 -17.63 1.40
CA ARG A 137 -1.78 -18.78 2.30
C ARG A 137 -1.86 -18.34 3.76
N LEU A 138 -0.97 -17.44 4.20
CA LEU A 138 -0.96 -16.92 5.55
C LEU A 138 -2.29 -16.22 5.90
N LEU A 139 -2.77 -15.32 5.04
CA LEU A 139 -4.04 -14.59 5.26
C LEU A 139 -5.23 -15.55 5.39
N THR A 140 -5.29 -16.56 4.53
CA THR A 140 -6.30 -17.63 4.63
C THR A 140 -6.22 -18.35 5.98
N GLN A 141 -5.03 -18.75 6.44
CA GLN A 141 -4.86 -19.40 7.75
C GLN A 141 -5.19 -18.46 8.92
N MET A 142 -4.95 -17.16 8.76
CA MET A 142 -5.33 -16.14 9.75
C MET A 142 -6.84 -15.83 9.77
N GLY A 143 -7.63 -16.36 8.83
CA GLY A 143 -9.06 -16.06 8.71
C GLY A 143 -9.33 -14.64 8.18
N VAL A 144 -8.36 -14.03 7.49
CA VAL A 144 -8.46 -12.67 6.97
C VAL A 144 -8.77 -12.73 5.47
N PRO A 145 -9.84 -12.08 4.99
CA PRO A 145 -10.22 -12.13 3.58
C PRO A 145 -9.16 -11.44 2.73
N TRP A 146 -8.98 -11.98 1.52
CA TRP A 146 -8.22 -11.33 0.47
C TRP A 146 -8.94 -11.46 -0.87
N ILE A 147 -8.70 -10.50 -1.75
CA ILE A 147 -9.35 -10.40 -3.07
C ILE A 147 -8.26 -10.43 -4.15
N GLN A 148 -8.53 -11.17 -5.22
CA GLN A 148 -7.76 -11.11 -6.45
C GLN A 148 -8.39 -10.05 -7.36
N ALA A 149 -7.73 -8.89 -7.52
CA ALA A 149 -8.16 -7.91 -8.49
C ALA A 149 -7.98 -8.47 -9.91
N PRO A 150 -8.84 -8.09 -10.87
CA PRO A 150 -8.66 -8.47 -12.27
C PRO A 150 -7.53 -7.68 -12.95
N SER A 151 -7.11 -6.56 -12.35
CA SER A 151 -5.97 -5.76 -12.78
C SER A 151 -5.32 -5.07 -11.56
N GLU A 152 -5.44 -3.76 -11.39
CA GLU A 152 -4.83 -3.01 -10.29
C GLU A 152 -5.50 -3.26 -8.93
N GLY A 153 -4.71 -3.66 -7.92
CA GLY A 153 -5.17 -3.88 -6.56
C GLY A 153 -5.65 -2.59 -5.90
N GLU A 154 -4.96 -1.46 -6.12
CA GLU A 154 -5.42 -0.14 -5.63
C GLU A 154 -6.77 0.26 -6.22
N ALA A 155 -7.01 -0.04 -7.51
CA ALA A 155 -8.29 0.28 -8.14
C ALA A 155 -9.43 -0.55 -7.56
N GLN A 156 -9.20 -1.85 -7.34
CA GLN A 156 -10.17 -2.72 -6.69
C GLN A 156 -10.39 -2.31 -5.22
N ALA A 157 -9.36 -1.90 -4.47
CA ALA A 157 -9.50 -1.40 -3.11
C ALA A 157 -10.30 -0.08 -3.06
N ALA A 158 -10.03 0.83 -3.99
CA ALA A 158 -10.81 2.07 -4.17
C ALA A 158 -12.28 1.77 -4.49
N TYR A 159 -12.53 0.77 -5.35
CA TYR A 159 -13.88 0.33 -5.72
C TYR A 159 -14.66 -0.22 -4.51
N LEU A 160 -14.04 -1.08 -3.69
CA LEU A 160 -14.65 -1.58 -2.45
C LEU A 160 -15.05 -0.44 -1.51
N ALA A 161 -14.17 0.55 -1.34
CA ALA A 161 -14.45 1.72 -0.49
C ALA A 161 -15.55 2.62 -1.08
N LYS A 162 -15.58 2.78 -2.41
CA LYS A 162 -16.60 3.58 -3.12
C LYS A 162 -17.98 2.92 -3.07
N LYS A 163 -18.06 1.59 -3.15
CA LYS A 163 -19.30 0.80 -3.04
C LYS A 163 -19.85 0.74 -1.61
N GLY A 164 -19.02 1.02 -0.61
CA GLY A 164 -19.38 0.97 0.81
C GLY A 164 -19.13 -0.39 1.46
N ASP A 165 -18.55 -1.34 0.74
CA ASP A 165 -18.19 -2.67 1.27
C ASP A 165 -16.99 -2.62 2.21
N THR A 166 -16.20 -1.54 2.13
CA THR A 166 -15.20 -1.18 3.13
C THR A 166 -15.28 0.29 3.51
N ASP A 167 -14.90 0.65 4.74
CA ASP A 167 -14.91 2.05 5.18
C ASP A 167 -13.76 2.86 4.55
N TYR A 168 -12.60 2.25 4.36
CA TYR A 168 -11.37 2.90 3.90
C TYR A 168 -10.60 2.06 2.87
N CYS A 169 -9.90 2.72 1.97
CA CYS A 169 -8.79 2.14 1.20
C CYS A 169 -7.46 2.49 1.88
N ALA A 170 -6.48 1.59 1.92
CA ALA A 170 -5.19 1.81 2.54
C ALA A 170 -4.02 1.53 1.59
N SER A 171 -3.20 2.55 1.38
CA SER A 171 -1.94 2.49 0.63
C SER A 171 -0.98 3.58 1.13
N GLN A 172 0.31 3.46 0.79
CA GLN A 172 1.26 4.56 0.89
C GLN A 172 1.22 5.49 -0.32
N ASP A 173 0.55 5.09 -1.39
CA ASP A 173 0.48 5.88 -2.61
C ASP A 173 -0.89 6.58 -2.67
N TYR A 174 -1.04 7.54 -3.59
CA TYR A 174 -2.28 8.32 -3.71
C TYR A 174 -3.14 7.86 -4.89
N ASP A 175 -2.77 6.77 -5.57
CA ASP A 175 -3.41 6.35 -6.81
C ASP A 175 -4.86 5.91 -6.56
N SER A 176 -5.14 5.31 -5.40
CA SER A 176 -6.51 5.06 -4.92
C SER A 176 -7.42 6.30 -4.95
N LEU A 177 -6.93 7.51 -4.70
CA LEU A 177 -7.73 8.74 -4.85
C LEU A 177 -8.05 9.03 -6.32
N LEU A 178 -7.11 8.74 -7.23
CA LEU A 178 -7.31 8.86 -8.67
C LEU A 178 -8.33 7.83 -9.17
N PHE A 179 -8.33 6.62 -8.61
CA PHE A 179 -9.38 5.61 -8.84
C PHE A 179 -10.71 5.94 -8.14
N GLY A 180 -10.78 7.01 -7.35
CA GLY A 180 -12.01 7.52 -6.76
C GLY A 180 -12.34 6.95 -5.38
N ALA A 181 -11.34 6.45 -4.62
CA ALA A 181 -11.52 6.07 -3.24
C ALA A 181 -12.02 7.28 -2.43
N PRO A 182 -13.17 7.19 -1.73
CA PRO A 182 -13.68 8.33 -0.97
C PRO A 182 -12.79 8.69 0.22
N ARG A 183 -12.16 7.68 0.85
CA ARG A 183 -11.29 7.83 2.01
C ARG A 183 -10.07 6.92 1.88
N LEU A 184 -8.89 7.53 1.75
CA LEU A 184 -7.60 6.87 1.79
C LEU A 184 -7.02 6.98 3.19
N ILE A 185 -6.58 5.88 3.78
CA ILE A 185 -5.79 5.85 5.00
C ILE A 185 -4.35 5.44 4.70
N ARG A 186 -3.42 6.31 5.07
CA ARG A 186 -1.98 6.09 4.95
C ARG A 186 -1.38 5.62 6.27
N ASN A 187 -0.20 5.02 6.18
CA ASN A 187 0.62 4.59 7.32
C ASN A 187 0.06 3.44 8.17
N VAL A 188 -1.04 2.80 7.77
CA VAL A 188 -1.61 1.65 8.50
C VAL A 188 -0.60 0.52 8.67
N THR A 189 0.15 0.20 7.62
CA THR A 189 1.11 -0.91 7.59
C THR A 189 2.42 -0.63 8.33
N ILE A 190 2.74 0.66 8.55
CA ILE A 190 4.04 1.11 9.04
C ILE A 190 3.95 1.94 10.34
N SER A 191 2.76 2.10 10.90
CA SER A 191 2.53 2.94 12.08
C SER A 191 3.24 2.42 13.33
N GLY A 192 3.57 3.36 14.22
CA GLY A 192 4.29 3.12 15.47
C GLY A 192 5.68 3.76 15.50
N ARG A 193 6.45 3.42 16.53
CA ARG A 193 7.77 4.00 16.78
C ARG A 193 8.82 3.38 15.86
N ARG A 194 9.45 4.20 15.02
CA ARG A 194 10.46 3.79 14.03
C ARG A 194 11.76 4.55 14.24
N LYS A 195 12.90 3.86 14.25
CA LYS A 195 14.22 4.51 14.23
C LYS A 195 14.51 5.08 12.83
N LEU A 196 14.92 6.34 12.74
CA LEU A 196 15.35 6.95 11.48
C LEU A 196 16.67 6.31 11.00
N PRO A 197 16.82 6.03 9.69
CA PRO A 197 18.13 5.72 9.14
C PRO A 197 19.09 6.89 9.43
N ARG A 198 20.34 6.60 9.80
CA ARG A 198 21.40 7.60 10.06
C ARG A 198 21.21 8.51 11.27
N LYS A 199 20.14 8.35 12.07
CA LYS A 199 19.91 9.14 13.30
C LYS A 199 19.48 8.25 14.45
N ASN A 200 20.01 8.48 15.66
CA ASN A 200 19.54 7.84 16.90
C ASN A 200 18.20 8.44 17.39
N VAL A 201 17.34 8.85 16.45
CA VAL A 201 16.05 9.47 16.72
C VAL A 201 14.96 8.48 16.31
N TYR A 202 13.98 8.31 17.19
CA TYR A 202 12.77 7.58 16.89
C TYR A 202 11.70 8.57 16.44
N ILE A 203 11.10 8.31 15.28
CA ILE A 203 9.90 9.00 14.83
C ILE A 203 8.67 8.16 15.16
N GLU A 204 7.60 8.81 15.55
CA GLU A 204 6.29 8.18 15.63
C GLU A 204 5.59 8.36 14.29
N VAL A 205 5.35 7.25 13.60
CA VAL A 205 4.60 7.26 12.34
C VAL A 205 3.12 7.09 12.69
N THR A 206 2.36 8.15 12.53
CA THR A 206 0.92 8.15 12.78
C THR A 206 0.11 7.89 11.51
N PRO A 207 -1.00 7.14 11.58
CA PRO A 207 -1.95 7.01 10.48
C PRO A 207 -2.55 8.36 10.08
N GLN A 208 -2.80 8.51 8.78
CA GLN A 208 -3.33 9.74 8.20
C GLN A 208 -4.50 9.40 7.29
N ILE A 209 -5.63 10.09 7.45
CA ILE A 209 -6.77 10.00 6.54
C ILE A 209 -6.71 11.15 5.53
N VAL A 210 -6.99 10.83 4.28
CA VAL A 210 -7.20 11.76 3.18
C VAL A 210 -8.57 11.48 2.58
N GLU A 211 -9.43 12.49 2.59
CA GLU A 211 -10.78 12.40 2.05
C GLU A 211 -10.84 13.04 0.67
N LEU A 212 -11.27 12.28 -0.34
CA LEU A 212 -11.30 12.76 -1.72
C LEU A 212 -12.17 14.03 -1.86
N GLY A 213 -13.33 14.07 -1.20
CA GLY A 213 -14.21 15.25 -1.23
C GLY A 213 -13.53 16.52 -0.70
N GLN A 214 -12.73 16.40 0.36
CA GLN A 214 -11.98 17.53 0.91
C GLN A 214 -10.83 17.96 -0.02
N VAL A 215 -10.12 17.00 -0.62
CA VAL A 215 -9.08 17.27 -1.62
C VAL A 215 -9.65 18.06 -2.79
N LEU A 216 -10.75 17.58 -3.38
CA LEU A 216 -11.39 18.23 -4.52
C LEU A 216 -11.89 19.64 -4.18
N LYS A 217 -12.49 19.81 -3.00
CA LYS A 217 -12.97 21.11 -2.52
C LYS A 217 -11.84 22.11 -2.30
N GLN A 218 -10.74 21.69 -1.66
CA GLN A 218 -9.60 22.58 -1.39
C GLN A 218 -8.83 22.96 -2.67
N LEU A 219 -8.70 22.02 -3.60
CA LEU A 219 -8.04 22.27 -4.87
C LEU A 219 -8.97 22.95 -5.89
N ASN A 220 -10.26 23.08 -5.60
CA ASN A 220 -11.28 23.61 -6.52
C ASN A 220 -11.23 22.95 -7.91
N ILE A 221 -11.17 21.62 -7.93
CA ILE A 221 -11.14 20.80 -9.15
C ILE A 221 -12.09 19.61 -9.03
N THR A 222 -12.52 19.08 -10.17
CA THR A 222 -13.30 17.83 -10.25
C THR A 222 -12.41 16.59 -10.13
N HIS A 223 -13.01 15.42 -9.87
CA HIS A 223 -12.27 14.15 -9.83
C HIS A 223 -11.56 13.85 -11.17
N LYS A 224 -12.23 14.12 -12.30
CA LYS A 224 -11.61 14.03 -13.64
C LYS A 224 -10.37 14.94 -13.77
N GLN A 225 -10.45 16.15 -13.24
CA GLN A 225 -9.31 17.08 -13.23
C GLN A 225 -8.20 16.64 -12.28
N LEU A 226 -8.53 15.98 -11.16
CA LEU A 226 -7.52 15.38 -10.29
C LEU A 226 -6.75 14.25 -11.01
N ILE A 227 -7.45 13.44 -11.82
CA ILE A 227 -6.80 12.46 -12.70
C ILE A 227 -5.88 13.17 -13.70
N ASP A 228 -6.35 14.24 -14.35
CA ASP A 228 -5.53 15.04 -15.28
C ASP A 228 -4.28 15.60 -14.61
N VAL A 229 -4.39 16.08 -13.36
CA VAL A 229 -3.24 16.50 -12.53
C VAL A 229 -2.25 15.36 -12.33
N GLY A 230 -2.74 14.16 -12.00
CA GLY A 230 -1.89 12.97 -11.86
C GLY A 230 -1.16 12.61 -13.16
N ILE A 231 -1.85 12.69 -14.30
CA ILE A 231 -1.26 12.42 -15.62
C ILE A 231 -0.19 13.46 -15.96
N LEU A 232 -0.40 14.75 -15.68
CA LEU A 232 0.63 15.79 -15.88
C LEU A 232 1.90 15.54 -15.08
N MET A 233 1.74 15.08 -13.83
CA MET A 233 2.86 14.81 -12.92
C MET A 233 3.59 13.50 -13.22
N GLY A 234 2.91 12.57 -13.90
CA GLY A 234 3.36 11.22 -14.13
C GLY A 234 2.69 10.22 -13.19
N THR A 235 2.13 9.18 -13.78
CA THR A 235 1.53 8.02 -13.11
C THR A 235 2.31 6.77 -13.44
N ASP A 236 1.95 5.63 -12.85
CA ASP A 236 2.50 4.32 -13.24
C ASP A 236 2.27 3.96 -14.73
N PHE A 237 1.37 4.67 -15.43
CA PHE A 237 1.10 4.50 -16.87
C PHE A 237 1.81 5.52 -17.77
N ASN A 238 2.41 6.56 -17.18
CA ASN A 238 3.24 7.55 -17.87
C ASN A 238 4.33 8.06 -16.91
N PRO A 239 5.32 7.23 -16.60
CA PRO A 239 6.17 7.39 -15.42
C PRO A 239 7.13 8.60 -15.46
N ASP A 240 7.31 9.20 -16.63
CA ASP A 240 8.11 10.42 -16.81
C ASP A 240 7.27 11.70 -16.63
N GLY A 241 5.94 11.60 -16.66
CA GLY A 241 5.04 12.76 -16.62
C GLY A 241 5.39 13.78 -17.71
N ILE A 242 5.08 15.05 -17.45
CA ILE A 242 5.64 16.16 -18.24
C ILE A 242 6.82 16.76 -17.49
N LYS A 243 7.96 16.84 -18.17
CA LYS A 243 9.20 17.41 -17.64
C LYS A 243 8.97 18.83 -17.10
N GLY A 244 9.34 19.07 -15.85
CA GLY A 244 9.19 20.36 -15.18
C GLY A 244 7.80 20.63 -14.59
N VAL A 245 6.85 19.71 -14.71
CA VAL A 245 5.50 19.85 -14.14
C VAL A 245 5.41 19.11 -12.80
N GLY A 246 5.64 19.86 -11.72
CA GLY A 246 5.44 19.37 -10.36
C GLY A 246 3.98 19.50 -9.87
N PRO A 247 3.67 19.04 -8.63
CA PRO A 247 2.31 18.98 -8.11
C PRO A 247 1.55 20.32 -8.16
N LYS A 248 2.16 21.40 -7.67
CA LYS A 248 1.54 22.74 -7.66
C LYS A 248 1.31 23.29 -9.07
N THR A 249 2.29 23.06 -9.96
CA THR A 249 2.21 23.48 -11.36
C THR A 249 1.10 22.74 -12.09
N ALA A 250 0.98 21.43 -11.91
CA ALA A 250 -0.07 20.63 -12.51
C ALA A 250 -1.47 21.11 -12.10
N VAL A 251 -1.71 21.35 -10.81
CA VAL A 251 -2.98 21.90 -10.32
C VAL A 251 -3.26 23.26 -10.95
N LYS A 252 -2.28 24.17 -10.96
CA LYS A 252 -2.45 25.50 -11.56
C LYS A 252 -2.81 25.45 -13.04
N LEU A 253 -2.13 24.59 -13.81
CA LEU A 253 -2.42 24.40 -15.23
C LEU A 253 -3.85 23.89 -15.46
N ILE A 254 -4.29 22.92 -14.66
CA ILE A 254 -5.66 22.38 -14.78
C ILE A 254 -6.71 23.38 -14.33
N GLN A 255 -6.46 24.19 -13.31
CA GLN A 255 -7.35 25.28 -12.92
C GLN A 255 -7.48 26.35 -14.01
N GLN A 256 -6.39 26.67 -14.70
CA GLN A 256 -6.36 27.69 -15.76
C GLN A 256 -6.97 27.21 -17.07
N HIS A 257 -6.68 25.97 -17.46
CA HIS A 257 -7.02 25.45 -18.80
C HIS A 257 -8.18 24.44 -18.78
N GLY A 258 -8.63 24.02 -17.60
CA GLY A 258 -9.79 23.16 -17.38
C GLY A 258 -9.58 21.67 -17.72
N THR A 259 -8.75 21.36 -18.72
CA THR A 259 -8.53 20.00 -19.25
C THR A 259 -7.06 19.74 -19.49
N LEU A 260 -6.64 18.47 -19.38
CA LEU A 260 -5.29 18.01 -19.72
C LEU A 260 -4.84 18.44 -21.11
N GLU A 261 -5.71 18.33 -22.12
CA GLU A 261 -5.38 18.60 -23.52
C GLU A 261 -5.03 20.07 -23.74
N LYS A 262 -5.85 20.98 -23.19
CA LYS A 262 -5.57 22.43 -23.22
C LYS A 262 -4.32 22.76 -22.42
N ALA A 263 -4.14 22.17 -21.24
CA ALA A 263 -2.95 22.38 -20.42
C ALA A 263 -1.67 21.88 -21.11
N ALA A 264 -1.70 20.74 -21.79
CA ALA A 264 -0.57 20.18 -22.50
C ALA A 264 -0.17 21.05 -23.72
N SER A 265 -1.14 21.63 -24.42
CA SER A 265 -0.88 22.51 -25.58
C SER A 265 -0.10 23.79 -25.24
N THR A 266 -0.07 24.22 -23.98
CA THR A 266 0.70 25.40 -23.56
C THR A 266 2.14 25.07 -23.17
N LEU A 267 2.49 23.80 -23.13
CA LEU A 267 3.82 23.31 -22.76
C LEU A 267 4.63 22.99 -24.02
N LYS A 268 5.86 23.51 -24.08
CA LYS A 268 6.70 23.43 -25.29
C LYS A 268 7.11 22.00 -25.70
N GLN A 269 6.98 21.01 -24.80
CA GLN A 269 7.39 19.60 -25.00
C GLN A 269 6.53 18.64 -24.14
N ALA A 270 5.22 18.62 -24.36
CA ALA A 270 4.34 17.64 -23.72
C ALA A 270 4.33 16.33 -24.51
N GLU A 271 5.13 15.36 -24.08
CA GLU A 271 5.13 14.01 -24.65
C GLU A 271 4.43 13.03 -23.71
N PHE A 272 3.64 12.14 -24.29
CA PHE A 272 2.97 11.06 -23.58
C PHE A 272 3.25 9.73 -24.29
N PRO A 273 3.39 8.62 -23.55
CA PRO A 273 3.64 7.31 -24.16
C PRO A 273 2.46 6.82 -25.01
N VAL A 274 1.26 7.31 -24.72
CA VAL A 274 0.03 7.09 -25.49
C VAL A 274 -0.85 8.33 -25.40
N GLU A 275 -1.92 8.37 -26.19
CA GLU A 275 -2.97 9.39 -26.07
C GLU A 275 -3.43 9.54 -24.62
N PRO A 276 -3.37 10.75 -24.02
CA PRO A 276 -3.66 10.95 -22.59
C PRO A 276 -5.05 10.47 -22.16
N LYS A 277 -6.01 10.49 -23.08
CA LYS A 277 -7.36 9.97 -22.87
C LYS A 277 -7.35 8.48 -22.49
N ARG A 278 -6.47 7.66 -23.06
CA ARG A 278 -6.35 6.22 -22.72
C ARG A 278 -5.86 6.01 -21.30
N ILE A 279 -4.94 6.84 -20.83
CA ILE A 279 -4.47 6.81 -19.44
C ILE A 279 -5.60 7.22 -18.50
N ARG A 280 -6.32 8.30 -18.85
CA ARG A 280 -7.48 8.77 -18.09
C ARG A 280 -8.58 7.70 -17.97
N GLU A 281 -8.84 6.95 -19.04
CA GLU A 281 -9.82 5.85 -19.06
C GLU A 281 -9.48 4.75 -18.06
N ILE A 282 -8.18 4.44 -17.83
CA ILE A 282 -7.76 3.46 -16.82
C ILE A 282 -8.21 3.88 -15.42
N PHE A 283 -8.15 5.18 -15.09
CA PHE A 283 -8.58 5.69 -13.78
C PHE A 283 -10.09 5.89 -13.67
N GLN A 284 -10.77 6.27 -14.76
CA GLN A 284 -12.22 6.52 -14.76
C GLN A 284 -13.04 5.24 -14.81
N HIS A 285 -12.55 4.25 -15.56
CA HIS A 285 -13.21 2.96 -15.77
C HIS A 285 -12.20 1.82 -15.52
N PRO A 286 -11.66 1.70 -14.31
CA PRO A 286 -10.70 0.65 -14.00
C PRO A 286 -11.36 -0.72 -14.12
N LYS A 287 -10.59 -1.71 -14.56
CA LYS A 287 -11.03 -3.11 -14.53
C LYS A 287 -11.11 -3.57 -13.07
N VAL A 288 -12.32 -3.77 -12.57
CA VAL A 288 -12.65 -4.22 -11.21
C VAL A 288 -13.65 -5.37 -11.27
N THR A 289 -13.87 -6.07 -10.15
CA THR A 289 -14.78 -7.20 -10.06
C THR A 289 -15.69 -7.09 -8.84
N ASP A 290 -16.93 -7.55 -8.99
CA ASP A 290 -17.89 -7.82 -7.92
C ASP A 290 -17.79 -9.25 -7.36
N ASN A 291 -16.96 -10.11 -7.98
CA ASN A 291 -16.80 -11.50 -7.58
C ASN A 291 -15.84 -11.62 -6.37
N TYR A 292 -16.33 -11.24 -5.21
CA TYR A 292 -15.63 -11.40 -3.93
C TYR A 292 -16.63 -11.64 -2.79
N HIS A 293 -16.13 -12.18 -1.69
CA HIS A 293 -16.89 -12.34 -0.47
C HIS A 293 -16.06 -11.96 0.75
N LEU A 294 -16.53 -10.96 1.51
CA LEU A 294 -15.83 -10.42 2.66
C LEU A 294 -16.30 -11.12 3.94
N THR A 295 -15.58 -12.18 4.34
CA THR A 295 -15.83 -12.86 5.62
C THR A 295 -14.54 -12.98 6.43
N TRP A 296 -14.59 -12.43 7.66
CA TRP A 296 -13.53 -12.55 8.67
C TRP A 296 -13.83 -13.75 9.57
N LYS A 297 -12.94 -14.74 9.54
CA LYS A 297 -13.05 -15.99 10.30
C LYS A 297 -12.11 -15.96 11.50
N GLU A 298 -12.30 -16.91 12.42
CA GLU A 298 -11.28 -17.15 13.45
C GLU A 298 -10.02 -17.76 12.80
N PRO A 299 -8.81 -17.41 13.28
CA PRO A 299 -7.57 -17.94 12.72
C PRO A 299 -7.44 -19.44 13.02
N ASN A 300 -6.99 -20.21 12.02
CA ASN A 300 -6.52 -21.57 12.21
C ASN A 300 -5.14 -21.53 12.89
N VAL A 301 -5.13 -21.62 14.22
CA VAL A 301 -3.92 -21.46 15.04
C VAL A 301 -2.82 -22.44 14.62
N GLU A 302 -3.13 -23.74 14.54
CA GLU A 302 -2.14 -24.74 14.16
C GLU A 302 -1.73 -24.60 12.69
N GLY A 303 -2.63 -24.20 11.79
CA GLY A 303 -2.28 -23.88 10.40
C GLY A 303 -1.28 -22.74 10.27
N VAL A 304 -1.44 -21.68 11.06
CA VAL A 304 -0.48 -20.56 11.12
C VAL A 304 0.84 -20.99 11.76
N VAL A 305 0.80 -21.74 12.86
CA VAL A 305 2.01 -22.23 13.55
C VAL A 305 2.82 -23.17 12.66
N ASN A 306 2.17 -24.13 12.01
CA ASN A 306 2.84 -25.03 11.08
C ASN A 306 3.51 -24.25 9.96
N PHE A 307 2.78 -23.34 9.31
CA PHE A 307 3.34 -22.59 8.19
C PHE A 307 4.47 -21.65 8.60
N LEU A 308 4.28 -20.83 9.64
CA LEU A 308 5.31 -19.85 10.03
C LEU A 308 6.47 -20.50 10.78
N CYS A 309 6.21 -21.41 11.72
CA CYS A 309 7.23 -21.88 12.66
C CYS A 309 7.96 -23.12 12.13
N ARG A 310 7.26 -24.03 11.44
CA ARG A 310 7.87 -25.27 10.93
C ARG A 310 8.44 -25.11 9.53
N GLU A 311 7.80 -24.32 8.66
CA GLU A 311 8.26 -24.16 7.26
C GLU A 311 9.09 -22.88 7.01
N ARG A 312 9.04 -21.90 7.91
CA ARG A 312 9.65 -20.57 7.73
C ARG A 312 10.45 -20.09 8.96
N ASP A 313 10.68 -20.97 9.93
CA ASP A 313 11.54 -20.78 11.11
C ASP A 313 11.18 -19.59 12.02
N PHE A 314 9.89 -19.26 12.11
CA PHE A 314 9.42 -18.29 13.10
C PHE A 314 9.42 -18.88 14.51
N SER A 315 9.62 -18.02 15.51
CA SER A 315 9.49 -18.39 16.91
C SER A 315 8.03 -18.69 17.26
N GLU A 316 7.77 -19.95 17.62
CA GLU A 316 6.43 -20.43 17.96
C GLU A 316 5.81 -19.67 19.13
N ASP A 317 6.57 -19.42 20.20
CA ASP A 317 6.09 -18.65 21.36
C ASP A 317 5.59 -17.27 20.96
N ARG A 318 6.33 -16.57 20.09
CA ARG A 318 5.94 -15.25 19.60
C ARG A 318 4.70 -15.31 18.70
N VAL A 319 4.61 -16.31 17.83
CA VAL A 319 3.48 -16.53 16.93
C VAL A 319 2.21 -16.85 17.72
N ARG A 320 2.27 -17.82 18.65
CA ARG A 320 1.13 -18.21 19.50
C ARG A 320 0.66 -17.05 20.38
N LYS A 321 1.59 -16.28 20.96
CA LYS A 321 1.25 -15.08 21.76
C LYS A 321 0.53 -14.02 20.93
N ALA A 322 0.95 -13.78 19.69
CA ALA A 322 0.29 -12.83 18.79
C ALA A 322 -1.10 -13.31 18.37
N LEU A 323 -1.26 -14.59 18.03
CA LEU A 323 -2.56 -15.20 17.70
C LEU A 323 -3.54 -15.13 18.88
N LYS A 324 -3.08 -15.42 20.11
CA LYS A 324 -3.90 -15.29 21.32
C LYS A 324 -4.46 -13.87 21.45
N LYS A 325 -3.60 -12.84 21.34
CA LYS A 325 -4.01 -11.44 21.40
C LYS A 325 -4.99 -11.06 20.27
N MET A 326 -4.74 -11.55 19.06
CA MET A 326 -5.62 -11.33 17.90
C MET A 326 -7.04 -11.90 18.15
N ILE A 327 -7.14 -13.12 18.67
CA ILE A 327 -8.41 -13.78 19.01
C ILE A 327 -9.14 -13.02 20.12
N GLU A 328 -8.44 -12.68 21.20
CA GLU A 328 -8.99 -11.92 22.33
C GLU A 328 -9.54 -10.55 21.89
N GLY A 329 -8.81 -9.83 21.03
CA GLY A 329 -9.25 -8.54 20.51
C GLY A 329 -10.47 -8.66 19.59
N SER A 330 -10.51 -9.68 18.72
CA SER A 330 -11.65 -9.97 17.85
C SER A 330 -12.92 -10.26 18.65
N LYS A 331 -12.84 -11.06 19.72
CA LYS A 331 -13.97 -11.36 20.62
C LYS A 331 -14.50 -10.09 21.31
N LYS A 332 -13.60 -9.23 21.83
CA LYS A 332 -13.98 -7.96 22.45
C LYS A 332 -14.69 -7.02 21.47
N ALA A 333 -14.21 -6.95 20.23
CA ALA A 333 -14.84 -6.12 19.20
C ALA A 333 -16.25 -6.61 18.83
N LYS A 334 -16.44 -7.93 18.68
CA LYS A 334 -17.77 -8.53 18.43
C LYS A 334 -18.77 -8.23 19.54
N GLY A 335 -18.33 -8.30 20.80
CA GLY A 335 -19.16 -7.97 21.97
C GLY A 335 -19.68 -6.53 21.96
N LYS A 336 -18.81 -5.56 21.64
CA LYS A 336 -19.20 -4.13 21.55
C LYS A 336 -20.25 -3.85 20.47
N VAL A 337 -20.04 -4.37 19.25
CA VAL A 337 -20.98 -4.17 18.13
C VAL A 337 -22.35 -4.77 18.42
N THR A 338 -22.39 -5.88 19.15
CA THR A 338 -23.66 -6.49 19.56
C THR A 338 -24.43 -5.55 20.48
N LEU A 339 -23.79 -5.02 21.53
CA LEU A 339 -24.43 -4.06 22.44
C LEU A 339 -24.93 -2.79 21.74
N GLU A 340 -24.12 -2.19 20.86
CA GLU A 340 -24.53 -0.99 20.10
C GLU A 340 -25.76 -1.25 19.23
N LYS A 341 -25.89 -2.43 18.61
CA LYS A 341 -27.08 -2.79 17.82
C LYS A 341 -28.33 -3.08 18.65
N PHE A 342 -28.16 -3.44 19.93
CA PHE A 342 -29.27 -3.75 20.83
C PHE A 342 -29.79 -2.52 21.58
N PHE A 343 -28.94 -1.49 21.77
CA PHE A 343 -29.26 -0.31 22.59
C PHE A 343 -29.22 1.04 21.85
N GLY A 344 -28.83 1.05 20.57
CA GLY A 344 -28.88 2.22 19.68
C GLY A 344 -29.84 1.98 18.53
#